data_AF-A0A399J604-F1
#
_entry.id   AF-A0A399J604-F1
#
_cell.length_a   1.000
_cell.length_b   1.000
_cell.length_c   1.000
_cell.angle_alpha   90.00
_cell.angle_beta   90.00
_cell.angle_gamma   90.00
#
_symmetry.space_group_name_H-M   'P 1'
#
loop_
_entity.id
_entity.type
_entity.pdbx_description
1 polymer ?
#
loop_
_entity_poly.entity_id
_entity_poly.type
_entity_poly.pdbx_seq_one_letter_code
_entity_poly.pdbx_strand_id
1 'polypeptide(L)'
;GAGWNVIKVVWGREWDSLLAKDDEGALVDIMNSTPDGDYQTYKAESGAFVREHFFGKDPRTKDMVADLSDADIWNLKRGGHDYNKVYAAYKAASEHTGQPTVILAQTVKGYGLGTHFEGRNATHQMKKLTLDDLKA
;
A
#
# COMPACT_ATOMS: atom_id res chain seq x y z
N GLY A 1 -17.07 10.91 15.29
CA GLY A 1 -15.94 11.67 14.74
C GLY A 1 -16.30 13.16 14.62
N ALA A 2 -15.45 13.97 13.99
CA ALA A 2 -15.61 15.44 13.89
C ALA A 2 -16.52 15.93 12.73
N GLY A 3 -17.29 15.04 12.09
CA GLY A 3 -18.21 15.40 11.00
C GLY A 3 -17.58 15.62 9.62
N TRP A 4 -16.32 15.23 9.42
CA TRP A 4 -15.63 15.36 8.12
C TRP A 4 -16.03 14.25 7.13
N ASN A 5 -15.99 14.57 5.84
CA ASN A 5 -15.97 13.57 4.77
C ASN A 5 -14.58 12.92 4.69
N VAL A 6 -14.50 11.61 4.79
CA VAL A 6 -13.22 10.88 4.85
C VAL A 6 -13.07 9.99 3.63
N ILE A 7 -12.06 10.26 2.82
CA ILE A 7 -11.71 9.45 1.65
C ILE A 7 -10.40 8.72 1.94
N LYS A 8 -10.43 7.39 2.01
CA LYS A 8 -9.23 6.56 2.22
C LYS A 8 -8.68 6.06 0.90
N VAL A 9 -7.42 6.38 0.61
CA VAL A 9 -6.70 5.93 -0.59
C VAL A 9 -5.61 4.95 -0.15
N VAL A 10 -6.02 3.69 0.03
CA VAL A 10 -5.23 2.65 0.71
C VAL A 10 -4.46 1.78 -0.28
N TRP A 11 -5.14 1.27 -1.31
CA TRP A 11 -4.60 0.29 -2.25
C TRP A 11 -4.54 0.83 -3.68
N GLY A 12 -3.47 0.50 -4.41
CA GLY A 12 -3.33 0.77 -5.84
C GLY A 12 -4.24 -0.12 -6.69
N ARG A 13 -4.39 0.18 -7.98
CA ARG A 13 -5.25 -0.57 -8.90
C ARG A 13 -4.87 -2.04 -9.04
N GLU A 14 -3.63 -2.40 -8.79
CA GLU A 14 -3.15 -3.78 -8.85
C GLU A 14 -3.88 -4.69 -7.85
N TRP A 15 -4.46 -4.12 -6.80
CA TRP A 15 -5.29 -4.85 -5.83
C TRP A 15 -6.74 -5.04 -6.26
N ASP A 16 -7.23 -4.29 -7.26
CA ASP A 16 -8.66 -4.27 -7.60
C ASP A 16 -9.16 -5.65 -8.02
N SER A 17 -8.35 -6.41 -8.77
CA SER A 17 -8.71 -7.77 -9.20
C SER A 17 -8.71 -8.78 -8.06
N LEU A 18 -7.83 -8.61 -7.07
CA LEU A 18 -7.79 -9.47 -5.87
C LEU A 18 -9.01 -9.18 -4.98
N LEU A 19 -9.28 -7.91 -4.71
CA LEU A 19 -10.43 -7.48 -3.89
C LEU A 19 -11.76 -7.86 -4.55
N ALA A 20 -11.85 -7.81 -5.88
CA ALA A 20 -13.04 -8.23 -6.60
C ALA A 20 -13.29 -9.75 -6.57
N LYS A 21 -12.26 -10.55 -6.27
CA LYS A 21 -12.34 -12.02 -6.13
C LYS A 21 -12.50 -12.46 -4.66
N ASP A 22 -12.47 -11.53 -3.71
CA ASP A 22 -12.54 -11.83 -2.27
C ASP A 22 -13.99 -12.06 -1.80
N ASP A 23 -14.65 -13.09 -2.33
CA ASP A 23 -16.06 -13.38 -2.05
C ASP A 23 -16.32 -13.71 -0.57
N GLU A 24 -15.30 -14.22 0.12
CA GLU A 24 -15.38 -14.61 1.54
C GLU A 24 -14.89 -13.53 2.50
N GLY A 25 -14.39 -12.39 2.01
CA GLY A 25 -13.85 -11.30 2.83
C GLY A 25 -12.51 -11.60 3.50
N ALA A 26 -11.86 -12.72 3.17
CA ALA A 26 -10.62 -13.16 3.80
C ALA A 26 -9.47 -12.18 3.58
N LEU A 27 -9.38 -11.59 2.39
CA LEU A 27 -8.37 -10.58 2.07
C LEU A 27 -8.62 -9.29 2.86
N VAL A 28 -9.87 -8.84 2.92
CA VAL A 28 -10.26 -7.67 3.72
C VAL A 28 -9.98 -7.90 5.21
N ASP A 29 -10.21 -9.10 5.73
CA ASP A 29 -9.96 -9.45 7.14
C ASP A 29 -8.46 -9.37 7.49
N ILE A 30 -7.58 -9.97 6.68
CA ILE A 30 -6.14 -9.86 6.92
C ILE A 30 -5.65 -8.41 6.74
N MET A 31 -6.25 -7.64 5.83
CA MET A 31 -5.91 -6.23 5.64
C MET A 31 -6.24 -5.38 6.87
N ASN A 32 -7.39 -5.62 7.49
CA ASN A 32 -7.88 -4.87 8.65
C ASN A 32 -7.20 -5.29 9.96
N SER A 33 -6.80 -6.56 10.09
CA SER A 33 -6.16 -7.09 11.30
C SER A 33 -4.64 -6.92 11.32
N THR A 34 -4.01 -6.65 10.15
CA THR A 34 -2.57 -6.44 10.06
C THR A 34 -2.17 -5.06 10.62
N PRO A 35 -1.33 -5.00 11.66
CA PRO A 35 -0.88 -3.73 12.23
C PRO A 35 0.07 -2.95 11.30
N ASP A 36 0.18 -1.64 11.51
CA ASP A 36 1.08 -0.77 10.75
C ASP A 36 2.55 -1.22 10.78
N GLY A 37 3.01 -1.78 11.92
CA GLY A 37 4.37 -2.30 12.07
C GLY A 37 4.67 -3.41 11.06
N ASP A 38 3.75 -4.34 10.89
CA ASP A 38 3.86 -5.43 9.90
C ASP A 38 3.92 -4.87 8.47
N TYR A 39 3.07 -3.87 8.15
CA TYR A 39 3.09 -3.23 6.84
C TYR A 39 4.40 -2.51 6.51
N GLN A 40 5.15 -2.04 7.51
CA GLN A 40 6.50 -1.49 7.30
C GLN A 40 7.49 -2.63 7.00
N THR A 41 7.46 -3.71 7.78
CA THR A 41 8.29 -4.90 7.54
C THR A 41 8.06 -5.44 6.13
N TYR A 42 6.81 -5.60 5.70
CA TYR A 42 6.48 -6.10 4.37
C TYR A 42 7.07 -5.26 3.22
N LYS A 43 7.28 -3.96 3.40
CA LYS A 43 7.91 -3.10 2.38
C LYS A 43 9.43 -3.02 2.48
N ALA A 44 10.04 -3.60 3.52
CA ALA A 44 11.49 -3.70 3.67
C ALA A 44 12.06 -5.06 3.23
N GLU A 45 11.19 -6.04 2.97
CA GLU A 45 11.56 -7.44 2.67
C GLU A 45 11.44 -7.76 1.16
N SER A 46 10.64 -8.76 0.78
CA SER A 46 10.51 -9.26 -0.59
C SER A 46 9.09 -9.73 -0.91
N GLY A 47 8.77 -9.93 -2.19
CA GLY A 47 7.48 -10.51 -2.61
C GLY A 47 7.22 -11.90 -2.04
N ALA A 48 8.24 -12.75 -1.94
CA ALA A 48 8.15 -14.06 -1.31
C ALA A 48 7.77 -13.94 0.18
N PHE A 49 8.39 -12.99 0.89
CA PHE A 49 8.07 -12.70 2.29
C PHE A 49 6.62 -12.21 2.44
N VAL A 50 6.14 -11.35 1.54
CA VAL A 50 4.74 -10.90 1.54
C VAL A 50 3.78 -12.06 1.27
N ARG A 51 4.11 -12.95 0.31
CA ARG A 51 3.32 -14.17 0.06
C ARG A 51 3.21 -15.02 1.33
N GLU A 52 4.30 -15.27 2.02
CA GLU A 52 4.35 -16.15 3.18
C GLU A 52 3.72 -15.52 4.43
N HIS A 53 4.01 -14.24 4.71
CA HIS A 53 3.68 -13.63 5.99
C HIS A 53 2.47 -12.69 5.97
N PHE A 54 2.01 -12.25 4.79
CA PHE A 54 0.75 -11.50 4.65
C PHE A 54 -0.35 -12.42 4.09
N PHE A 55 -0.18 -12.91 2.86
CA PHE A 55 -1.17 -13.81 2.24
C PHE A 55 -1.17 -15.20 2.90
N GLY A 56 -0.07 -15.64 3.50
CA GLY A 56 -0.04 -16.91 4.24
C GLY A 56 -0.74 -16.87 5.61
N LYS A 57 -1.27 -15.72 6.06
CA LYS A 57 -2.07 -15.61 7.29
C LYS A 57 -3.39 -16.38 7.19
N ASP A 58 -3.91 -16.56 5.98
CA ASP A 58 -5.13 -17.32 5.71
C ASP A 58 -4.92 -18.19 4.45
N PRO A 59 -5.20 -19.51 4.48
CA PRO A 59 -5.07 -20.37 3.30
C PRO A 59 -5.81 -19.85 2.06
N ARG A 60 -6.95 -19.18 2.25
CA ARG A 60 -7.76 -18.61 1.16
C ARG A 60 -7.02 -17.45 0.48
N THR A 61 -6.42 -16.55 1.24
CA THR A 61 -5.67 -15.42 0.66
C THR A 61 -4.35 -15.86 0.06
N LYS A 62 -3.74 -16.94 0.58
CA LYS A 62 -2.59 -17.60 -0.05
C LYS A 62 -2.93 -18.18 -1.42
N ASP A 63 -4.10 -18.80 -1.55
CA ASP A 63 -4.59 -19.36 -2.82
C ASP A 63 -4.90 -18.26 -3.84
N MET A 64 -5.47 -17.12 -3.41
CA MET A 64 -5.75 -15.96 -4.28
C MET A 64 -4.53 -15.43 -5.04
N VAL A 65 -3.33 -15.65 -4.51
CA VAL A 65 -2.07 -15.20 -5.13
C VAL A 65 -1.22 -16.34 -5.66
N ALA A 66 -1.73 -17.58 -5.71
CA ALA A 66 -0.98 -18.77 -6.12
C ALA A 66 -0.36 -18.63 -7.53
N ASP A 67 -1.10 -18.00 -8.46
CA ASP A 67 -0.67 -17.80 -9.84
C ASP A 67 0.19 -16.54 -10.05
N LEU A 68 0.29 -15.66 -9.06
CA LEU A 68 1.12 -14.47 -9.14
C LEU A 68 2.58 -14.85 -8.93
N SER A 69 3.52 -14.23 -9.63
CA SER A 69 4.94 -14.33 -9.27
C SER A 69 5.24 -13.50 -8.02
N ASP A 70 6.36 -13.77 -7.35
CA ASP A 70 6.79 -12.93 -6.22
C ASP A 70 7.06 -11.47 -6.66
N ALA A 71 7.46 -11.27 -7.92
CA ALA A 71 7.60 -9.92 -8.49
C ALA A 71 6.24 -9.23 -8.64
N ASP A 72 5.20 -9.95 -9.05
CA ASP A 72 3.84 -9.39 -9.15
C ASP A 72 3.30 -9.01 -7.77
N ILE A 73 3.50 -9.88 -6.77
CA ILE A 73 3.13 -9.59 -5.37
C ILE A 73 3.90 -8.36 -4.85
N TRP A 74 5.20 -8.27 -5.15
CA TRP A 74 6.01 -7.13 -4.75
C TRP A 74 5.50 -5.80 -5.35
N ASN A 75 5.05 -5.86 -6.60
CA ASN A 75 4.52 -4.73 -7.35
C ASN A 75 3.10 -4.29 -6.93
N LEU A 76 2.48 -4.94 -5.94
CA LEU A 76 1.24 -4.46 -5.35
C LEU A 76 1.46 -3.13 -4.60
N LYS A 77 0.95 -2.04 -5.18
CA LYS A 77 1.21 -0.66 -4.72
C LYS A 77 0.24 -0.21 -3.64
N ARG A 78 0.70 0.73 -2.81
CA ARG A 78 -0.18 1.52 -1.93
C ARG A 78 -0.89 2.60 -2.76
N GLY A 79 -2.12 2.94 -2.37
CA GLY A 79 -3.00 3.80 -3.16
C GLY A 79 -2.47 5.20 -3.38
N GLY A 80 -1.71 5.75 -2.44
CA GLY A 80 -1.08 7.08 -2.58
C GLY A 80 -0.04 7.14 -3.70
N HIS A 81 0.41 6.00 -4.23
CA HIS A 81 1.32 5.89 -5.38
C HIS A 81 0.60 5.54 -6.68
N ASP A 82 -0.74 5.46 -6.67
CA ASP A 82 -1.55 5.28 -7.86
C ASP A 82 -2.26 6.59 -8.23
N TYR A 83 -1.83 7.21 -9.32
CA TYR A 83 -2.38 8.48 -9.80
C TYR A 83 -3.89 8.41 -10.09
N ASN A 84 -4.45 7.27 -10.50
CA ASN A 84 -5.89 7.14 -10.73
C ASN A 84 -6.65 7.20 -9.41
N LYS A 85 -6.15 6.52 -8.38
CA LYS A 85 -6.78 6.48 -7.06
C LYS A 85 -6.70 7.85 -6.39
N VAL A 86 -5.55 8.52 -6.48
CA VAL A 86 -5.36 9.90 -6.00
C VAL A 86 -6.27 10.87 -6.74
N TYR A 87 -6.31 10.83 -8.07
CA TYR A 87 -7.19 11.70 -8.86
C TYR A 87 -8.66 11.50 -8.50
N ALA A 88 -9.12 10.25 -8.39
CA ALA A 88 -10.50 9.94 -7.99
C ALA A 88 -10.85 10.52 -6.61
N ALA A 89 -9.93 10.46 -5.65
CA ALA A 89 -10.12 11.04 -4.33
C ALA A 89 -10.21 12.57 -4.37
N TYR A 90 -9.35 13.24 -5.14
CA TYR A 90 -9.42 14.69 -5.31
C TYR A 90 -10.69 15.13 -6.02
N LYS A 91 -11.11 14.41 -7.07
CA LYS A 91 -12.35 14.69 -7.78
C LYS A 91 -13.54 14.60 -6.83
N ALA A 92 -13.67 13.49 -6.12
CA ALA A 92 -14.74 13.29 -5.13
C ALA A 92 -14.71 14.34 -4.02
N ALA A 93 -13.53 14.76 -3.55
CA ALA A 93 -13.40 15.84 -2.57
C ALA A 93 -13.83 17.19 -3.12
N SER A 94 -13.51 17.50 -4.38
CA SER A 94 -13.84 18.78 -5.03
C SER A 94 -15.33 18.92 -5.37
N GLU A 95 -16.01 17.80 -5.60
CA GLU A 95 -17.44 17.74 -5.89
C GLU A 95 -18.29 17.66 -4.60
N HIS A 96 -17.65 17.41 -3.45
CA HIS A 96 -18.31 17.29 -2.17
C HIS A 96 -18.67 18.65 -1.57
N THR A 97 -19.88 18.76 -0.99
CA THR A 97 -20.37 19.98 -0.35
C THR A 97 -20.98 19.66 1.02
N GLY A 98 -21.08 20.66 1.89
CA GLY A 98 -21.70 20.56 3.23
C GLY A 98 -20.71 20.39 4.39
N GLN A 99 -19.56 19.76 4.16
CA GLN A 99 -18.53 19.53 5.19
C GLN A 99 -17.11 19.48 4.58
N PRO A 100 -16.07 19.76 5.37
CA PRO A 100 -14.69 19.59 4.91
C PRO A 100 -14.37 18.11 4.60
N THR A 101 -13.45 17.92 3.65
CA THR A 101 -12.96 16.59 3.26
C THR A 101 -11.52 16.38 3.73
N VAL A 102 -11.24 15.20 4.28
CA VAL A 102 -9.88 14.70 4.53
C VAL A 102 -9.61 13.50 3.61
N ILE A 103 -8.49 13.56 2.89
CA ILE A 103 -7.98 12.45 2.09
C ILE A 103 -6.83 11.80 2.86
N LEU A 104 -6.99 10.53 3.22
CA LEU A 104 -5.98 9.71 3.87
C LEU A 104 -5.28 8.85 2.82
N ALA A 105 -4.19 9.37 2.26
CA ALA A 105 -3.40 8.68 1.23
C ALA A 105 -2.28 7.85 1.85
N GLN A 106 -2.36 6.52 1.68
CA GLN A 106 -1.34 5.60 2.17
C GLN A 106 -0.17 5.55 1.17
N THR A 107 1.03 5.91 1.62
CA THR A 107 2.25 5.95 0.80
C THR A 107 3.36 5.10 1.42
N VAL A 108 4.44 4.88 0.67
CA VAL A 108 5.71 4.31 1.17
C VAL A 108 6.69 5.46 1.37
N LYS A 109 7.27 5.58 2.57
CA LYS A 109 8.31 6.59 2.85
C LYS A 109 9.56 6.26 2.04
N GLY A 110 10.10 7.25 1.32
CA GLY A 110 11.30 7.07 0.49
C GLY A 110 11.07 6.28 -0.80
N TYR A 111 9.82 6.22 -1.30
CA TYR A 111 9.48 5.50 -2.52
C TYR A 111 10.34 5.92 -3.72
N GLY A 112 10.95 4.94 -4.39
CA GLY A 112 11.79 5.18 -5.57
C GLY A 112 13.17 5.78 -5.26
N LEU A 113 13.59 5.81 -3.99
CA LEU A 113 14.93 6.27 -3.58
C LEU A 113 15.90 5.10 -3.32
N GLY A 114 15.60 3.91 -3.84
CA GLY A 114 16.42 2.71 -3.67
C GLY A 114 16.28 2.02 -2.31
N THR A 115 16.91 0.84 -2.19
CA THR A 115 16.83 -0.07 -1.03
C THR A 115 17.34 0.52 0.27
N HIS A 116 18.13 1.60 0.20
CA HIS A 116 18.70 2.29 1.36
C HIS A 116 17.70 3.23 2.04
N PHE A 117 16.66 3.68 1.34
CA PHE A 117 15.72 4.70 1.83
C PHE A 117 14.26 4.23 1.84
N GLU A 118 13.84 3.41 0.89
CA GLU A 118 12.45 2.98 0.78
C GLU A 118 12.04 2.08 1.96
N GLY A 119 10.92 2.42 2.63
CA GLY A 119 10.37 1.62 3.73
C GLY A 119 11.18 1.64 5.03
N ARG A 120 12.31 2.36 5.10
CA ARG A 120 13.15 2.43 6.29
C ARG A 120 12.85 3.66 7.15
N ASN A 121 12.93 3.51 8.47
CA ASN A 121 12.92 4.63 9.41
C ASN A 121 14.26 5.38 9.40
N ALA A 122 14.63 5.92 8.24
CA ALA A 122 15.73 6.85 8.10
C ALA A 122 15.45 8.11 8.93
N THR A 123 16.38 8.45 9.82
CA THR A 123 16.36 9.72 10.55
C THR A 123 16.59 10.88 9.58
N HIS A 124 16.14 12.08 9.94
CA HIS A 124 16.32 13.31 9.15
C HIS A 124 17.79 13.65 8.80
N GLN A 125 18.77 12.91 9.34
CA GLN A 125 20.21 13.06 9.15
C GLN A 125 20.75 12.37 7.87
N MET A 126 19.97 11.51 7.21
CA MET A 126 20.36 10.93 5.92
C MET A 126 20.15 11.95 4.78
N LYS A 127 20.97 13.00 4.78
CA LYS A 127 20.85 14.16 3.86
C LYS A 127 21.57 13.96 2.51
N LYS A 128 22.22 12.82 2.29
CA LYS A 128 23.03 12.54 1.09
C LYS A 128 22.59 11.22 0.47
N LEU A 129 22.00 11.28 -0.73
CA LEU A 129 21.95 10.11 -1.62
C LEU A 129 23.38 9.79 -2.06
N THR A 130 23.74 8.51 -2.06
CA THR A 130 24.98 8.07 -2.71
C THR A 130 24.80 8.10 -4.23
N LEU A 131 25.91 8.06 -4.96
CA LEU A 131 25.86 8.02 -6.43
C LEU A 131 25.19 6.74 -6.96
N ASP A 132 25.21 5.67 -6.16
CA ASP A 132 24.57 4.39 -6.50
C ASP A 132 23.06 4.46 -6.26
N ASP A 133 22.60 5.16 -5.20
CA ASP A 133 21.17 5.42 -4.98
C ASP A 133 20.52 6.26 -6.10
N LEU A 134 21.32 7.11 -6.78
CA LEU A 134 20.87 7.93 -7.91
C LEU A 134 20.75 7.15 -9.23
N LYS A 135 21.43 6.01 -9.34
CA LYS A 135 21.50 5.21 -10.57
C LYS A 135 20.53 4.02 -10.58
N ALA A 136 20.06 3.60 -9.41
CA ALA A 136 19.10 2.52 -9.22
C ALA A 136 17.67 2.98 -9.55
#